data_AF-A0A418XIC3-F1
#
_entry.id   AF-A0A418XIC3-F1
#
_cell.length_a   1.000
_cell.length_b   1.000
_cell.length_c   1.000
_cell.angle_alpha   90.00
_cell.angle_beta   90.00
_cell.angle_gamma   90.00
#
_symmetry.space_group_name_H-M   'P 1'
#
loop_
_entity.id
_entity.type
_entity.pdbx_description
1 polymer ?
#
loop_
_entity_poly.entity_id
_entity_poly.type
_entity_poly.pdbx_seq_one_letter_code
_entity_poly.pdbx_strand_id
1 'polypeptide(L)'
;MEEHVRPPCGPGCALESFAGKEVHTLEDLRPHSIRHLNDWPKSEFAAYIFGGNELPDRFFTASHEFVIIDSEQMFSSGPCQFETASWLKQRDGSPSKSGQALAIEVCREVAKLSPKVVAQALSVPDAIQVELRWPIEPKLRASIKFARAYAQENKGA
;
A
#
# COMPACT_ATOMS: atom_id res chain seq x y z
N MET A 1 6.26 13.47 -14.36
CA MET A 1 5.12 14.00 -13.57
C MET A 1 5.71 14.98 -12.59
N GLU A 2 5.24 16.22 -12.56
CA GLU A 2 5.81 17.26 -11.69
C GLU A 2 5.21 17.18 -10.29
N GLU A 3 6.07 17.24 -9.27
CA GLU A 3 5.68 17.27 -7.87
C GLU A 3 5.10 18.64 -7.47
N HIS A 4 4.10 18.62 -6.61
CA HIS A 4 3.45 19.79 -6.07
C HIS A 4 4.30 20.45 -4.98
N VAL A 5 5.08 21.46 -5.34
CA VAL A 5 6.14 22.02 -4.48
C VAL A 5 5.63 22.78 -3.24
N ARG A 6 4.45 23.44 -3.29
CA ARG A 6 3.91 24.25 -2.17
C ARG A 6 2.39 24.26 -2.10
N PRO A 7 1.76 23.33 -1.36
CA PRO A 7 0.33 23.42 -1.07
C PRO A 7 0.04 24.42 0.06
N PRO A 8 -1.04 25.23 -0.04
CA PRO A 8 -1.88 25.42 -1.23
C PRO A 8 -1.21 26.32 -2.30
N CYS A 9 -1.45 26.02 -3.58
CA CYS A 9 -0.89 26.80 -4.70
C CYS A 9 -1.78 27.96 -5.17
N GLY A 10 -2.96 28.14 -4.57
CA GLY A 10 -3.92 29.20 -4.90
C GLY A 10 -5.35 28.90 -4.40
N PRO A 11 -6.30 29.83 -4.59
CA PRO A 11 -7.70 29.61 -4.24
C PRO A 11 -8.29 28.39 -4.95
N GLY A 12 -8.88 27.46 -4.19
CA GLY A 12 -9.45 26.22 -4.74
C GLY A 12 -8.46 25.06 -4.90
N CYS A 13 -7.25 25.17 -4.35
CA CYS A 13 -6.30 24.06 -4.30
C CYS A 13 -6.88 22.89 -3.51
N ALA A 14 -6.98 21.70 -4.12
CA ALA A 14 -7.54 20.51 -3.48
C ALA A 14 -6.76 20.07 -2.22
N LEU A 15 -5.47 20.43 -2.16
CA LEU A 15 -4.57 20.13 -1.04
C LEU A 15 -4.68 21.13 0.10
N GLU A 16 -5.38 22.26 -0.05
CA GLU A 16 -5.53 23.27 1.00
C GLU A 16 -6.13 22.66 2.28
N SER A 17 -7.15 21.82 2.11
CA SER A 17 -7.79 21.13 3.22
C SER A 17 -6.87 20.13 3.92
N PHE A 18 -5.80 19.67 3.26
CA PHE A 18 -4.91 18.60 3.69
C PHE A 18 -3.56 19.14 4.23
N ALA A 19 -3.12 20.30 3.75
CA ALA A 19 -1.84 20.89 4.10
C ALA A 19 -1.70 21.10 5.62
N GLY A 20 -0.61 20.58 6.18
CA GLY A 20 -0.30 20.71 7.62
C GLY A 20 -1.17 19.87 8.56
N LYS A 21 -2.06 19.01 8.03
CA LYS A 21 -2.84 18.08 8.86
C LYS A 21 -2.08 16.79 9.10
N GLU A 22 -2.10 16.34 10.35
CA GLU A 22 -1.68 14.99 10.67
C GLU A 22 -2.77 13.98 10.28
N VAL A 23 -2.35 12.92 9.60
CA VAL A 23 -3.19 11.80 9.21
C VAL A 23 -2.81 10.61 10.09
N HIS A 24 -3.77 10.14 10.89
CA HIS A 24 -3.59 9.01 11.79
C HIS A 24 -4.50 7.84 11.42
N THR A 25 -5.67 8.12 10.86
CA THR A 25 -6.68 7.09 10.53
C THR A 25 -7.25 7.26 9.12
N LEU A 26 -7.98 6.26 8.63
CA LEU A 26 -8.68 6.35 7.35
C LEU A 26 -9.75 7.43 7.35
N GLU A 27 -10.35 7.71 8.50
CA GLU A 27 -11.35 8.76 8.68
C GLU A 27 -10.76 10.15 8.43
N ASP A 28 -9.46 10.33 8.66
CA ASP A 28 -8.76 11.58 8.36
C ASP A 28 -8.61 11.81 6.85
N LEU A 29 -8.65 10.75 6.03
CA LEU A 29 -8.52 10.85 4.57
C LEU A 29 -9.85 11.16 3.87
N ARG A 30 -10.98 10.67 4.41
CA ARG A 30 -12.31 10.76 3.77
C ARG A 30 -12.80 12.17 3.41
N PRO A 31 -12.55 13.22 4.20
CA PRO A 31 -13.04 14.56 3.89
C PRO A 31 -12.38 15.19 2.67
N HIS A 32 -11.29 14.61 2.17
CA HIS A 32 -10.49 15.20 1.11
C HIS A 32 -10.90 14.66 -0.27
N SER A 33 -11.11 15.57 -1.22
CA SER A 33 -11.44 15.24 -2.62
C SER A 33 -10.21 14.90 -3.47
N ILE A 34 -9.12 14.47 -2.84
CA ILE A 34 -7.85 14.18 -3.53
C ILE A 34 -7.96 12.81 -4.19
N ARG A 35 -7.72 12.78 -5.51
CA ARG A 35 -7.76 11.55 -6.29
C ARG A 35 -6.68 10.58 -5.79
N HIS A 36 -7.01 9.29 -5.71
CA HIS A 36 -6.09 8.22 -5.29
C HIS A 36 -5.63 8.26 -3.82
N LEU A 37 -6.17 9.14 -2.98
CA LEU A 37 -5.69 9.27 -1.59
C LEU A 37 -5.80 7.98 -0.76
N ASN A 38 -6.80 7.14 -1.04
CA ASN A 38 -6.95 5.82 -0.40
C ASN A 38 -5.89 4.80 -0.85
N ASP A 39 -5.08 5.09 -1.86
CA ASP A 39 -4.00 4.20 -2.27
C ASP A 39 -2.85 4.24 -1.23
N TRP A 40 -2.73 5.33 -0.45
CA TRP A 40 -1.74 5.44 0.64
C TRP A 40 -1.86 4.28 1.66
N PRO A 41 -2.97 4.12 2.40
CA PRO A 41 -3.08 3.02 3.36
C PRO A 41 -3.00 1.64 2.69
N LYS A 42 -3.45 1.50 1.44
CA LYS A 42 -3.33 0.25 0.68
C LYS A 42 -1.88 -0.13 0.39
N SER A 43 -1.04 0.84 0.03
CA SER A 43 0.36 0.60 -0.26
C SER A 43 1.16 0.26 0.99
N GLU A 44 0.82 0.85 2.14
CA GLU A 44 1.40 0.43 3.41
C GLU A 44 1.01 -1.01 3.77
N PHE A 45 -0.27 -1.40 3.65
CA PHE A 45 -0.64 -2.81 3.83
C PHE A 45 0.07 -3.73 2.83
N ALA A 46 0.25 -3.31 1.58
CA ALA A 46 1.01 -4.07 0.60
C ALA A 46 2.47 -4.28 1.03
N ALA A 47 3.12 -3.28 1.65
CA ALA A 47 4.49 -3.41 2.16
C ALA A 47 4.60 -4.53 3.21
N TYR A 48 3.64 -4.63 4.15
CA TYR A 48 3.58 -5.75 5.10
C TYR A 48 3.37 -7.11 4.43
N ILE A 49 2.47 -7.18 3.43
CA ILE A 49 2.18 -8.42 2.71
C ILE A 49 3.41 -8.91 1.92
N PHE A 50 4.14 -7.99 1.30
CA PHE A 50 5.28 -8.31 0.45
C PHE A 50 6.63 -8.27 1.17
N GLY A 51 6.65 -8.01 2.48
CA GLY A 51 7.86 -8.00 3.28
C GLY A 51 8.82 -6.87 2.94
N GLY A 52 8.29 -5.68 2.68
CA GLY A 52 9.06 -4.44 2.56
C GLY A 52 9.72 -4.09 3.90
N ASN A 53 10.96 -3.58 3.83
CA ASN A 53 11.67 -3.09 5.02
C ASN A 53 11.20 -1.69 5.44
N GLU A 54 10.65 -0.94 4.49
CA GLU A 54 10.24 0.44 4.66
C GLU A 54 8.83 0.63 4.06
N LEU A 55 8.12 1.64 4.55
CA LEU A 55 6.85 2.04 3.96
C LEU A 55 7.13 2.83 2.67
N PRO A 56 6.25 2.75 1.68
CA PRO A 56 6.42 3.51 0.45
C PRO A 56 6.39 5.01 0.71
N ASP A 57 7.23 5.74 -0.02
CA ASP A 57 7.16 7.19 -0.09
C ASP A 57 5.94 7.65 -0.90
N ARG A 58 5.66 8.95 -0.86
CA ARG A 58 4.49 9.54 -1.50
C ARG A 58 4.68 11.01 -1.82
N PHE A 59 4.00 11.48 -2.86
CA PHE A 59 3.90 12.90 -3.18
C PHE A 59 2.55 13.24 -3.80
N PHE A 60 2.26 14.53 -3.88
CA PHE A 60 1.14 15.04 -4.66
C PHE A 60 1.65 15.64 -5.96
N THR A 61 0.97 15.38 -7.07
CA THR A 61 1.32 15.96 -8.37
C THR A 61 0.88 17.43 -8.46
N ALA A 62 1.43 18.18 -9.41
CA ALA A 62 0.93 19.52 -9.75
C ALA A 62 -0.56 19.53 -10.15
N SER A 63 -1.12 18.39 -10.59
CA SER A 63 -2.55 18.18 -10.84
C SER A 63 -3.35 17.76 -9.59
N HIS A 64 -2.74 17.79 -8.40
CA HIS A 64 -3.32 17.41 -7.11
C HIS A 64 -3.78 15.96 -7.03
N GLU A 65 -3.06 15.04 -7.68
CA GLU A 65 -3.27 13.60 -7.53
C GLU A 65 -2.31 13.05 -6.50
N PHE A 66 -2.78 12.09 -5.69
CA PHE A 66 -1.92 11.34 -4.80
C PHE A 66 -1.15 10.27 -5.59
N VAL A 67 0.16 10.20 -5.39
CA VAL A 67 1.02 9.21 -6.03
C VAL A 67 1.92 8.56 -5.00
N ILE A 68 2.01 7.24 -5.10
CA ILE A 68 2.94 6.42 -4.32
C ILE A 68 4.27 6.41 -5.06
N ILE A 69 5.35 6.75 -4.37
CA ILE A 69 6.71 6.55 -4.85
C ILE A 69 7.10 5.13 -4.48
N ASP A 70 7.84 4.49 -5.38
CA ASP A 70 8.35 3.13 -5.27
C ASP A 70 8.69 2.75 -3.83
N SER A 71 8.15 1.61 -3.37
CA SER A 71 8.62 0.97 -2.16
C SER A 71 9.94 0.28 -2.49
N GLU A 72 11.04 0.99 -2.28
CA GLU A 72 12.35 0.35 -2.31
C GLU A 72 12.36 -0.83 -1.32
N GLN A 73 13.08 -1.91 -1.64
CA GLN A 73 13.24 -3.07 -0.77
C GLN A 73 11.99 -3.95 -0.54
N MET A 74 11.02 -3.96 -1.46
CA MET A 74 9.98 -5.00 -1.45
C MET A 74 10.57 -6.40 -1.60
N PHE A 75 9.93 -7.39 -0.97
CA PHE A 75 10.45 -8.76 -0.91
C PHE A 75 11.85 -8.85 -0.30
N SER A 76 12.22 -7.93 0.60
CA SER A 76 13.47 -8.04 1.37
C SER A 76 13.33 -9.08 2.47
N SER A 77 12.19 -9.11 3.14
CA SER A 77 11.82 -10.13 4.11
C SER A 77 10.75 -11.07 3.54
N GLY A 78 9.76 -11.45 4.34
CA GLY A 78 8.56 -12.17 3.92
C GLY A 78 7.32 -11.47 4.48
N PRO A 79 6.11 -11.97 4.20
CA PRO A 79 4.89 -11.41 4.78
C PRO A 79 5.00 -11.33 6.31
N CYS A 80 4.60 -10.20 6.88
CA CYS A 80 4.56 -9.98 8.32
C CYS A 80 3.14 -9.58 8.78
N GLN A 81 2.88 -9.73 10.08
CA GLN A 81 1.57 -9.41 10.65
C GLN A 81 1.34 -7.90 10.68
N PHE A 82 0.09 -7.48 10.51
CA PHE A 82 -0.30 -6.06 10.53
C PHE A 82 -0.37 -5.42 11.93
N GLU A 83 0.10 -6.07 13.00
CA GLU A 83 -0.10 -5.60 14.38
C GLU A 83 0.44 -4.17 14.64
N THR A 84 1.46 -3.78 13.88
CA THR A 84 2.08 -2.46 13.94
C THR A 84 1.52 -1.47 12.90
N ALA A 85 0.62 -1.90 12.01
CA ALA A 85 0.00 -1.02 11.03
C ALA A 85 -0.92 -0.03 11.74
N SER A 86 -0.56 1.26 11.68
CA SER A 86 -1.30 2.35 12.31
C SER A 86 -2.75 2.40 11.84
N TRP A 87 -3.00 2.09 10.57
CA TRP A 87 -4.34 2.07 9.96
C TRP A 87 -5.33 1.10 10.61
N LEU A 88 -4.85 0.07 11.33
CA LEU A 88 -5.72 -0.84 12.07
C LEU A 88 -6.19 -0.28 13.43
N LYS A 89 -5.74 0.93 13.79
CA LYS A 89 -6.06 1.58 15.06
C LYS A 89 -6.71 2.95 14.82
N GLN A 90 -7.56 3.35 15.74
CA GLN A 90 -8.09 4.70 15.87
C GLN A 90 -7.05 5.57 16.62
N ARG A 91 -7.28 6.88 16.69
CA ARG A 91 -6.38 7.82 17.39
C ARG A 91 -6.17 7.49 18.87
N ASP A 92 -7.17 6.88 19.51
CA ASP A 92 -7.12 6.43 20.90
C ASP A 92 -6.48 5.03 21.07
N GLY A 93 -6.00 4.43 19.98
CA GLY A 93 -5.42 3.10 19.94
C GLY A 93 -6.43 1.95 19.84
N SER A 94 -7.74 2.23 19.88
CA SER A 94 -8.78 1.20 19.73
C SER A 94 -8.82 0.64 18.30
N PRO A 95 -9.36 -0.57 18.06
CA PRO A 95 -9.39 -1.15 16.72
C PRO A 95 -10.20 -0.32 15.70
N SER A 96 -9.64 -0.14 14.51
CA SER A 96 -10.30 0.55 13.40
C SER A 96 -11.06 -0.42 12.49
N LYS A 97 -12.39 -0.35 12.48
CA LYS A 97 -13.24 -1.17 11.58
C LYS A 97 -12.96 -0.88 10.10
N SER A 98 -12.78 0.39 9.75
CA SER A 98 -12.45 0.79 8.38
C SER A 98 -11.06 0.29 7.99
N GLY A 99 -10.10 0.36 8.91
CA GLY A 99 -8.76 -0.19 8.75
C GLY A 99 -8.77 -1.69 8.47
N GLN A 100 -9.52 -2.43 9.28
CA GLN A 100 -9.70 -3.88 9.12
C GLN A 100 -10.34 -4.21 7.76
N ALA A 101 -11.42 -3.51 7.40
CA ALA A 101 -12.08 -3.70 6.11
C ALA A 101 -11.10 -3.47 4.93
N LEU A 102 -10.27 -2.44 5.02
CA LEU A 102 -9.28 -2.12 4.00
C LEU A 102 -8.15 -3.18 3.93
N ALA A 103 -7.63 -3.63 5.08
CA ALA A 103 -6.63 -4.70 5.12
C ALA A 103 -7.18 -5.99 4.48
N ILE A 104 -8.44 -6.32 4.74
CA ILE A 104 -9.13 -7.45 4.11
C ILE A 104 -9.27 -7.25 2.60
N GLU A 105 -9.64 -6.04 2.15
CA GLU A 105 -9.72 -5.71 0.72
C GLU A 105 -8.38 -5.94 0.03
N VAL A 106 -7.29 -5.39 0.55
CA VAL A 106 -5.95 -5.54 -0.02
C VAL A 106 -5.53 -7.01 -0.06
N CYS A 107 -5.72 -7.74 1.05
CA CYS A 107 -5.45 -9.17 1.11
C CYS A 107 -6.28 -9.98 0.10
N ARG A 108 -7.54 -9.62 -0.14
CA ARG A 108 -8.39 -10.28 -1.14
C ARG A 108 -7.86 -10.05 -2.55
N GLU A 109 -7.42 -8.84 -2.87
CA GLU A 109 -6.84 -8.56 -4.19
C GLU A 109 -5.53 -9.31 -4.41
N VAL A 110 -4.63 -9.32 -3.43
CA VAL A 110 -3.38 -10.11 -3.52
C VAL A 110 -3.68 -11.61 -3.63
N ALA A 111 -4.66 -12.13 -2.89
CA ALA A 111 -5.02 -13.54 -2.92
C ALA A 111 -5.61 -14.01 -4.28
N LYS A 112 -6.12 -13.08 -5.10
CA LYS A 112 -6.67 -13.31 -6.44
C LYS A 112 -5.59 -13.36 -7.54
N LEU A 113 -4.35 -12.98 -7.24
CA LEU A 113 -3.26 -13.03 -8.23
C LEU A 113 -3.14 -14.45 -8.81
N SER A 114 -3.37 -14.54 -10.13
CA SER A 114 -3.33 -15.82 -10.82
C SER A 114 -1.89 -16.29 -11.04
N PRO A 115 -1.64 -17.60 -11.17
CA PRO A 115 -0.31 -18.11 -11.53
C PRO A 115 0.25 -17.47 -12.81
N LYS A 116 -0.63 -17.13 -13.77
CA LYS A 116 -0.24 -16.44 -15.01
C LYS A 116 0.29 -15.03 -14.75
N VAL A 117 -0.40 -14.25 -13.92
CA VAL A 117 0.05 -12.89 -13.55
C VAL A 117 1.37 -12.94 -12.80
N VAL A 118 1.51 -13.90 -11.89
CA VAL A 118 2.77 -14.13 -11.15
C VAL A 118 3.91 -14.47 -12.10
N ALA A 119 3.70 -15.40 -13.04
CA ALA A 119 4.72 -15.77 -14.03
C ALA A 119 5.11 -14.60 -14.93
N GLN A 120 4.14 -13.77 -15.33
CA GLN A 120 4.41 -12.56 -16.12
C GLN A 120 5.22 -11.53 -15.33
N ALA A 121 4.86 -11.28 -14.06
CA ALA A 121 5.57 -10.34 -13.21
C ALA A 121 7.02 -10.77 -12.90
N LEU A 122 7.29 -12.07 -12.88
CA LEU A 122 8.61 -12.65 -12.65
C LEU A 122 9.42 -12.85 -13.94
N SER A 123 8.83 -12.61 -15.10
CA SER A 123 9.52 -12.82 -16.36
C SER A 123 10.64 -11.80 -16.54
N VAL A 124 11.85 -12.31 -16.75
CA VAL A 124 13.01 -11.50 -17.12
C VAL A 124 13.10 -11.53 -18.65
N PRO A 125 13.15 -10.38 -19.33
CA PRO A 125 13.35 -10.34 -20.78
C PRO A 125 14.60 -11.11 -21.20
N ASP A 126 14.55 -11.90 -22.27
CA ASP A 126 15.65 -12.77 -22.73
C ASP A 126 16.99 -12.03 -22.96
N ALA A 127 16.92 -10.72 -23.26
CA ALA A 127 18.08 -9.87 -23.44
C ALA A 127 18.80 -9.48 -22.13
N ILE A 128 18.22 -9.80 -20.97
CA ILE A 128 18.72 -9.44 -19.65
C ILE A 128 19.11 -10.70 -18.90
N GLN A 129 20.39 -10.80 -18.53
CA GLN A 129 20.86 -11.84 -17.62
C GLN A 129 20.84 -11.31 -16.20
N VAL A 130 20.05 -11.93 -15.33
CA VAL A 130 19.96 -11.57 -13.91
C VAL A 130 20.52 -12.70 -13.08
N GLU A 131 21.52 -12.39 -12.24
CA GLU A 131 21.99 -13.32 -11.21
C GLU A 131 21.02 -13.28 -10.02
N LEU A 132 20.08 -14.23 -9.97
CA LEU A 132 19.06 -14.31 -8.92
C LEU A 132 19.64 -14.86 -7.61
N ARG A 133 20.47 -14.05 -6.92
CA ARG A 133 20.99 -14.41 -5.58
C ARG A 133 19.87 -14.54 -4.53
N TRP A 134 18.78 -13.80 -4.72
CA TRP A 134 17.61 -13.80 -3.84
C TRP A 134 16.35 -13.95 -4.69
N PRO A 135 15.84 -15.18 -4.89
CA PRO A 135 14.67 -15.38 -5.74
C PRO A 135 13.42 -14.74 -5.12
N ILE A 136 12.72 -13.91 -5.90
CA ILE A 136 11.48 -13.22 -5.48
C ILE A 136 10.30 -14.19 -5.42
N GLU A 137 10.28 -15.20 -6.29
CA GLU A 137 9.13 -16.11 -6.45
C GLU A 137 8.67 -16.79 -5.13
N PRO A 138 9.55 -17.38 -4.30
CA PRO A 138 9.12 -17.97 -3.03
C PRO A 138 8.48 -16.95 -2.09
N LYS A 139 8.99 -15.71 -2.07
CA LYS A 139 8.47 -14.63 -1.22
C LYS A 139 7.11 -14.18 -1.70
N LEU A 140 6.94 -13.97 -3.01
CA LEU A 140 5.65 -13.63 -3.61
C LEU A 140 4.60 -14.72 -3.37
N ARG A 141 4.96 -16.00 -3.48
CA ARG A 141 4.07 -17.12 -3.15
C ARG A 141 3.69 -17.14 -1.67
N ALA A 142 4.63 -16.85 -0.77
CA ALA A 142 4.36 -16.71 0.66
C ALA A 142 3.39 -15.55 0.94
N SER A 143 3.59 -14.40 0.29
CA SER A 143 2.70 -13.23 0.38
C SER A 143 1.27 -13.56 -0.05
N ILE A 144 1.09 -14.27 -1.17
CA ILE A 144 -0.23 -14.71 -1.64
C ILE A 144 -0.87 -15.67 -0.63
N LYS A 145 -0.09 -16.60 -0.06
CA LYS A 145 -0.59 -17.54 0.97
C LYS A 145 -1.02 -16.79 2.23
N PHE A 146 -0.21 -15.84 2.70
CA PHE A 146 -0.52 -14.99 3.85
C PHE A 146 -1.80 -14.19 3.61
N ALA A 147 -1.89 -13.47 2.49
CA ALA A 147 -3.05 -12.67 2.13
C ALA A 147 -4.34 -13.51 2.06
N ARG A 148 -4.24 -14.73 1.52
CA ARG A 148 -5.35 -15.68 1.49
C ARG A 148 -5.78 -16.13 2.88
N ALA A 149 -4.84 -16.47 3.77
CA ALA A 149 -5.15 -16.88 5.14
C ALA A 149 -5.83 -15.74 5.91
N TYR A 150 -5.24 -14.54 5.86
CA TYR A 150 -5.78 -13.35 6.52
C TYR A 150 -7.21 -13.03 6.05
N ALA A 151 -7.44 -13.04 4.74
CA ALA A 151 -8.76 -12.79 4.17
C ALA A 151 -9.79 -13.87 4.53
N GLN A 152 -9.37 -15.11 4.78
CA GLN A 152 -10.24 -16.23 5.18
C GLN A 152 -10.63 -16.14 6.66
N GLU A 153 -9.65 -15.86 7.53
CA GLU A 153 -9.86 -15.69 8.98
C GLU A 153 -10.83 -14.55 9.28
N ASN A 154 -10.82 -13.51 8.44
CA ASN A 154 -11.63 -12.30 8.61
C ASN A 154 -12.85 -12.24 7.67
N LYS A 155 -13.38 -13.38 7.20
CA LYS A 155 -14.53 -13.43 6.27
C LYS A 155 -15.85 -12.86 6.82
N GLY A 156 -15.96 -12.63 8.13
CA GLY A 156 -17.16 -12.13 8.80
C GLY A 156 -16.99 -10.80 9.53
N ALA A 157 -15.86 -10.10 9.33
CA ALA A 157 -15.60 -8.77 9.87
C ALA A 157 -16.21 -7.66 9.01
#